data_AF-A0A7C8EKD1-F1
#
_entry.id   AF-A0A7C8EKD1-F1
#
_cell.length_a   1.000
_cell.length_b   1.000
_cell.length_c   1.000
_cell.angle_alpha   90.00
_cell.angle_beta   90.00
_cell.angle_gamma   90.00
#
_symmetry.space_group_name_H-M   'P 1'
#
loop_
_entity.id
_entity.type
_entity.pdbx_description
1 polymer ?
#
loop_
_entity_poly.entity_id
_entity_poly.type
_entity_poly.pdbx_seq_one_letter_code
_entity_poly.pdbx_strand_id
1 'polypeptide(L)'
;MEITEGPNMVRCPGLDKRFWKPGDIFEVMCPGCGRSIEFFKDEPKLKCRKCGQVVINPKIDLGCAGWCQYARQCGGIMKKSGETDQSAEGSK
;
A
#
# COMPACT_ATOMS: atom_id res chain seq x y z
N MET A 1 14.57 -34.70 15.65
CA MET A 1 14.74 -33.88 14.44
C MET A 1 13.42 -33.18 14.21
N GLU A 2 13.18 -32.14 14.99
CA GLU A 2 11.97 -31.34 14.89
C GLU A 2 12.18 -30.40 13.72
N ILE A 3 11.68 -30.79 12.55
CA ILE A 3 11.43 -29.83 11.48
C ILE A 3 10.27 -28.96 11.95
N THR A 4 10.59 -27.86 12.62
CA THR A 4 9.66 -26.76 12.83
C THR A 4 9.40 -26.13 11.46
N GLU A 5 8.49 -26.74 10.69
CA GLU A 5 7.85 -26.11 9.55
C GLU A 5 6.97 -24.99 10.11
N GLY A 6 7.60 -23.83 10.35
CA GLY A 6 6.91 -22.59 10.63
C GLY A 6 5.93 -22.28 9.49
N PRO A 7 4.81 -21.60 9.77
CA PRO A 7 3.75 -21.40 8.80
C PRO A 7 4.35 -20.84 7.52
N ASN A 8 4.12 -21.57 6.43
CA ASN A 8 4.46 -21.23 5.06
C ASN A 8 4.11 -19.75 4.86
N MET A 9 5.12 -18.89 4.99
CA MET A 9 4.92 -17.46 5.10
C MET A 9 4.48 -17.01 3.71
N VAL A 10 3.17 -16.86 3.53
CA VAL A 10 2.56 -16.36 2.31
C VAL A 10 3.10 -14.94 2.12
N ARG A 11 4.22 -14.85 1.38
CA ARG A 11 4.80 -13.57 1.00
C ARG A 11 3.78 -12.89 0.12
N CYS A 12 3.34 -11.72 0.54
CA CYS A 12 2.46 -10.90 -0.29
C CYS A 12 3.20 -10.66 -1.61
N PRO A 13 2.69 -11.16 -2.75
CA PRO A 13 3.41 -11.07 -4.02
C PRO A 13 3.63 -9.62 -4.43
N GLY A 14 2.74 -8.71 -4.01
CA GLY A 14 2.92 -7.27 -4.18
C GLY A 14 4.12 -6.67 -3.44
N LEU A 15 4.54 -7.28 -2.31
CA LEU A 15 5.70 -6.85 -1.51
C LEU A 15 6.96 -7.68 -1.80
N ASP A 16 6.90 -8.68 -2.69
CA ASP A 16 8.08 -9.47 -3.04
C ASP A 16 8.96 -8.69 -4.03
N LYS A 17 10.01 -8.07 -3.47
CA LYS A 17 10.97 -7.25 -4.20
C LYS A 17 11.69 -7.97 -5.35
N ARG A 18 11.66 -9.31 -5.39
CA ARG A 18 12.27 -10.10 -6.49
C ARG A 18 11.58 -9.86 -7.82
N PHE A 19 10.30 -9.48 -7.82
CA PHE A 19 9.54 -9.19 -9.03
C PHE A 19 9.52 -7.70 -9.38
N TRP A 20 10.19 -6.86 -8.59
CA TRP A 20 10.21 -5.42 -8.82
C TRP A 20 11.13 -5.08 -10.00
N LYS A 21 10.63 -4.20 -10.86
CA LYS A 21 11.30 -3.63 -12.01
C LYS A 21 11.76 -2.21 -11.67
N PRO A 22 12.70 -1.63 -12.43
CA PRO A 22 13.13 -0.25 -12.23
C PRO A 22 11.99 0.79 -12.27
N GLY A 23 10.87 0.48 -12.93
CA GLY A 23 9.67 1.34 -12.97
C GLY A 23 8.76 1.26 -11.74
N ASP A 24 9.04 0.36 -10.80
CA ASP A 24 8.27 0.20 -9.55
C ASP A 24 8.69 1.21 -8.47
N ILE A 25 9.69 2.03 -8.77
CA ILE A 25 10.10 3.21 -8.02
C ILE A 25 9.89 4.41 -8.93
N PHE A 26 9.22 5.45 -8.46
CA PHE A 26 9.00 6.67 -9.23
C PHE A 26 9.02 7.90 -8.33
N GLU A 27 9.39 9.03 -8.91
CA GLU A 27 9.43 10.30 -8.20
C GLU A 27 8.10 11.06 -8.34
N VAL A 28 7.65 11.66 -7.24
CA VAL A 28 6.50 12.56 -7.18
C VAL A 28 6.93 13.87 -6.56
N MET A 29 6.47 14.99 -7.14
CA MET A 29 6.69 16.31 -6.58
C MET A 29 5.81 16.52 -5.35
N CYS A 30 6.41 16.90 -4.22
CA CYS A 30 5.68 17.23 -3.01
C CYS A 30 4.78 18.45 -3.25
N PRO A 31 3.45 18.36 -3.09
CA PRO A 31 2.55 19.49 -3.34
C PRO A 31 2.72 20.64 -2.33
N GLY A 32 3.35 20.39 -1.18
CA GLY A 32 3.60 21.43 -0.18
C GLY A 32 4.88 22.25 -0.40
N CYS A 33 5.92 21.68 -1.04
CA CYS A 33 7.24 22.34 -1.12
C CYS A 33 8.02 22.11 -2.42
N GLY A 34 7.44 21.39 -3.38
CA GLY A 34 8.04 21.09 -4.68
C GLY A 34 9.25 20.16 -4.64
N ARG A 35 9.55 19.50 -3.52
CA ARG A 35 10.66 18.54 -3.42
C ARG A 35 10.29 17.22 -4.10
N SER A 36 11.21 16.63 -4.87
CA SER A 36 11.06 15.25 -5.35
C SER A 36 11.06 14.26 -4.18
N ILE A 37 10.06 13.38 -4.17
CA ILE A 37 9.91 12.28 -3.22
C ILE A 37 9.85 11.00 -4.03
N GLU A 38 10.76 10.07 -3.75
CA GLU A 38 10.74 8.73 -4.32
C GLU A 38 9.66 7.90 -3.61
N PHE A 39 8.78 7.30 -4.38
CA PHE A 39 7.76 6.36 -3.92
C PHE A 39 8.03 4.97 -4.49
N PHE A 40 7.86 3.96 -3.66
CA PHE A 40 7.76 2.57 -4.11
C PHE A 40 6.29 2.22 -4.41
N LYS A 41 6.06 1.29 -5.34
CA LYS A 41 4.71 0.84 -5.74
C LYS A 41 3.83 0.36 -4.58
N ASP A 42 4.43 -0.13 -3.50
CA ASP A 42 3.77 -0.67 -2.32
C ASP A 42 3.61 0.35 -1.18
N GLU A 43 4.28 1.50 -1.27
CA GLU A 43 4.19 2.52 -0.23
C GLU A 43 2.96 3.40 -0.43
N PRO A 44 1.96 3.34 0.48
CA PRO A 44 0.71 4.05 0.31
C PRO A 44 0.85 5.57 0.45
N LYS A 45 1.71 6.01 1.36
CA LYS A 45 1.93 7.42 1.67
C LYS A 45 3.30 7.59 2.32
N LEU A 46 3.92 8.73 2.06
CA LEU A 46 5.20 9.10 2.64
C LEU A 46 5.13 10.50 3.25
N LYS A 47 5.95 10.73 4.28
CA LYS A 47 6.14 12.06 4.85
C LYS A 47 7.29 12.75 4.13
N CYS A 48 7.03 13.93 3.57
CA CYS A 48 8.06 14.76 2.94
C CYS A 48 9.15 15.11 3.96
N ARG A 49 10.42 14.83 3.64
CA ARG A 49 11.56 15.14 4.51
C ARG A 49 11.88 16.63 4.62
N LYS A 50 11.41 17.45 3.66
CA LYS A 50 11.63 18.91 3.63
C LYS A 50 10.59 19.70 4.42
N CYS A 51 9.30 19.45 4.18
CA CYS A 51 8.21 20.23 4.78
C CYS A 51 7.36 19.45 5.79
N GLY A 52 7.56 18.14 5.92
CA GLY A 52 6.76 17.30 6.80
C GLY A 52 5.36 16.95 6.30
N GLN A 53 4.93 17.45 5.13
CA GLN A 53 3.63 17.12 4.56
C GLN A 53 3.54 15.64 4.15
N VAL A 54 2.40 15.02 4.42
CA VAL A 54 2.12 13.65 3.98
C VAL A 54 1.68 13.69 2.51
N VAL A 55 2.42 12.99 1.67
CA VAL A 55 2.15 12.84 0.24
C VAL A 55 1.60 11.43 0.01
N ILE A 56 0.49 11.33 -0.72
CA ILE A 56 -0.14 10.06 -1.07
C ILE A 56 0.46 9.58 -2.38
N ASN A 57 0.74 8.29 -2.46
CA ASN A 57 1.24 7.65 -3.66
C ASN A 57 0.13 7.62 -4.73
N PRO A 58 0.27 8.32 -5.88
CA PRO A 58 -0.72 8.31 -6.95
C PRO A 58 -0.71 7.03 -7.81
N LYS A 59 0.35 6.22 -7.74
CA LYS A 59 0.55 4.99 -8.50
C LYS A 59 0.64 3.76 -7.58
N ILE A 60 -0.05 3.79 -6.43
CA ILE A 60 -0.11 2.67 -5.51
C ILE A 60 -0.65 1.44 -6.25
N ASP A 61 0.13 0.37 -6.32
CA ASP A 61 -0.24 -0.83 -7.05
C ASP A 61 -0.86 -1.85 -6.10
N LEU A 62 -2.19 -1.85 -6.06
CA LEU A 62 -2.99 -2.82 -5.31
C LEU A 62 -3.45 -3.98 -6.21
N GLY A 63 -2.75 -4.29 -7.31
CA GLY A 63 -3.16 -5.30 -8.28
C GLY A 63 -3.36 -6.70 -7.66
N CYS A 64 -2.59 -7.07 -6.64
CA CYS A 64 -2.78 -8.32 -5.90
C CYS A 64 -4.01 -8.28 -4.97
N ALA A 65 -4.48 -7.11 -4.57
CA ALA A 65 -5.64 -6.95 -3.70
C ALA A 65 -6.96 -7.37 -4.39
N GLY A 66 -7.00 -7.44 -5.73
CA GLY A 66 -8.20 -7.87 -6.46
C GLY A 66 -8.60 -9.32 -6.21
N TRP A 67 -7.66 -10.18 -5.82
CA TRP A 67 -7.88 -11.62 -5.62
C TRP A 67 -7.35 -12.13 -4.27
N CYS A 68 -6.66 -11.28 -3.49
CA CYS A 68 -6.09 -11.68 -2.20
C CYS A 68 -7.15 -11.65 -1.09
N GLN A 69 -7.26 -12.74 -0.33
CA GLN A 69 -8.17 -12.83 0.83
C GLN A 69 -7.86 -11.81 1.96
N TYR A 70 -6.61 -11.32 2.03
CA TYR A 70 -6.16 -10.32 3.02
C TYR A 70 -6.18 -8.88 2.46
N ALA A 71 -6.74 -8.66 1.27
CA ALA A 71 -6.77 -7.37 0.58
C ALA A 71 -7.34 -6.22 1.43
N ARG A 72 -8.30 -6.51 2.32
CA ARG A 72 -8.89 -5.51 3.23
C ARG A 72 -7.87 -4.87 4.18
N GLN A 73 -6.74 -5.53 4.41
CA GLN A 73 -5.65 -5.05 5.26
C GLN A 73 -4.56 -4.33 4.44
N CYS A 74 -4.55 -4.47 3.11
CA CYS A 74 -3.64 -3.76 2.22
C CYS A 74 -4.10 -2.31 2.06
N GLY A 75 -3.40 -1.39 2.74
CA GLY A 75 -3.36 0.04 2.42
C GLY A 75 -4.73 0.67 2.17
N GLY A 76 -5.49 0.93 3.24
CA GLY A 76 -6.78 1.65 3.23
C GLY A 76 -6.68 3.08 2.68
N ILE A 77 -6.38 3.23 1.40
CA ILE A 77 -6.42 4.47 0.64
C ILE A 77 -7.61 4.44 -0.31
N MET A 78 -8.79 4.11 0.21
CA MET A 78 -10.03 4.53 -0.44
C MET A 78 -10.40 5.88 0.16
N LYS A 79 -9.92 6.97 -0.42
CA LYS A 79 -10.67 8.23 -0.32
C LYS A 79 -11.73 8.18 -1.41
N LYS A 80 -12.92 7.69 -1.04
CA LYS A 80 -14.13 7.96 -1.81
C LYS A 80 -14.50 9.41 -1.50
N SER A 81 -14.31 10.30 -2.46
CA SER A 81 -15.00 11.59 -2.46
C SER A 81 -16.50 11.27 -2.60
N GLY A 82 -17.19 11.17 -1.45
CA GLY A 82 -18.64 10.97 -1.36
C GLY A 82 -19.11 9.52 -1.60
N GLU A 83 -19.23 8.73 -0.53
CA GLU A 83 -20.35 7.81 -0.36
C GLU A 83 -20.41 7.36 1.10
N THR A 84 -21.48 7.73 1.79
CA THR A 84 -21.98 7.03 2.98
C THR A 84 -22.43 5.64 2.59
N ASP A 85 -21.95 4.60 3.26
CA ASP A 85 -22.85 3.51 3.62
C ASP A 85 -22.50 2.89 4.96
N GLN A 86 -23.56 2.67 5.72
CA GLN A 86 -23.61 2.19 7.08
C GLN A 86 -23.63 0.66 7.09
N SER A 87 -23.43 0.09 8.28
CA SER A 87 -23.93 -1.24 8.68
C SER A 87 -23.02 -2.45 8.43
N ALA A 88 -22.45 -2.95 9.53
CA ALA A 88 -22.75 -4.30 9.99
C ALA A 88 -22.42 -4.41 11.48
N GLU A 89 -23.34 -3.89 12.30
CA GLU A 89 -23.58 -4.41 13.65
C GLU A 89 -24.75 -5.40 13.52
N GLY A 90 -24.65 -6.59 14.12
CA GLY A 90 -25.84 -7.42 14.40
C GLY A 90 -25.78 -8.92 14.02
N SER A 91 -25.64 -9.74 15.06
CA SER A 91 -26.44 -10.95 15.35
C SER A 91 -26.53 -12.10 14.33
N LYS A 92 -25.95 -13.24 14.72
CA LYS A 92 -26.73 -14.34 15.33
C LYS A 92 -25.82 -15.26 16.15
#